data_AF-A0A4R7G1C5-F1
#
_entry.id   AF-A0A4R7G1C5-F1
#
_cell.length_a   1.000
_cell.length_b   1.000
_cell.length_c   1.000
_cell.angle_alpha   90.00
_cell.angle_beta   90.00
_cell.angle_gamma   90.00
#
_symmetry.space_group_name_H-M   'P 1'
#
loop_
_entity.id
_entity.type
_entity.pdbx_description
1 polymer ?
#
loop_
_entity_poly.entity_id
_entity_poly.type
_entity_poly.pdbx_seq_one_letter_code
_entity_poly.pdbx_strand_id
1 'polypeptide(L)'
;MHPKYKSLLNTSILIAYAMLILVLLKYEFLLFAFAVFYIPFFVYIIRNWKRVFEKASNFIGTVFFTSGIFFICRIFSEKSLNATFQVDHEFLNYSSSVSGLLAAIPLCIVLTGLFLFLRYWVKVAYYKASSLFTTKYDEEYNSLSFGFSYFVIGGLFLTALPFTYIDSKAQEYYLLLDAYPYSDCNRYAAVDRNVAYIRQNKHACLRVELKGWGRPPVYTSFASPLE
;
A
#
# COMPACT_ATOMS: atom_id res chain seq x y z
N MET A 1 -23.08 34.43 3.54
CA MET A 1 -21.80 34.20 4.27
C MET A 1 -20.69 34.84 3.46
N HIS A 2 -19.92 35.78 4.03
CA HIS A 2 -18.88 36.50 3.28
C HIS A 2 -17.83 35.52 2.71
N PRO A 3 -17.32 35.70 1.47
CA PRO A 3 -16.38 34.78 0.84
C PRO A 3 -15.10 34.53 1.66
N LYS A 4 -14.64 35.54 2.43
CA LYS A 4 -13.51 35.38 3.39
C LYS A 4 -13.81 34.36 4.50
N TYR A 5 -15.04 34.33 5.00
CA TYR A 5 -15.45 33.40 6.05
C TYR A 5 -15.53 31.95 5.56
N LYS A 6 -15.96 31.75 4.31
CA LYS A 6 -15.99 30.43 3.66
C LYS A 6 -14.57 29.88 3.44
N SER A 7 -13.62 30.73 3.05
CA SER A 7 -12.21 30.36 2.89
C SER A 7 -11.55 29.98 4.21
N LEU A 8 -11.75 30.77 5.26
CA LEU A 8 -11.21 30.49 6.59
C LEU A 8 -11.75 29.18 7.15
N LEU A 9 -13.06 28.95 7.05
CA LEU A 9 -13.70 27.71 7.51
C LEU A 9 -13.13 26.48 6.81
N ASN A 10 -12.97 26.51 5.48
CA ASN A 10 -12.37 25.41 4.73
C ASN A 10 -10.92 25.13 5.15
N THR A 11 -10.15 26.18 5.45
CA THR A 11 -8.74 26.04 5.86
C THR A 11 -8.66 25.42 7.26
N SER A 12 -9.50 25.86 8.19
CA SER A 12 -9.58 25.29 9.54
C SER A 12 -10.02 23.83 9.54
N ILE A 13 -10.99 23.47 8.68
CA ILE A 13 -11.41 22.07 8.49
C ILE A 13 -10.24 21.24 7.95
N LEU A 14 -9.50 21.74 6.95
CA LEU A 14 -8.36 21.04 6.38
C LEU A 14 -7.26 20.79 7.43
N ILE A 15 -6.96 21.79 8.27
CA ILE A 15 -5.96 21.67 9.35
C ILE A 15 -6.41 20.69 10.42
N ALA A 16 -7.68 20.77 10.86
CA ALA A 16 -8.24 19.81 11.81
C ALA A 16 -8.21 18.38 11.27
N TYR A 17 -8.47 18.23 9.97
CA TYR A 17 -8.40 16.95 9.26
C TYR A 17 -6.96 16.40 9.21
N ALA A 18 -5.98 17.24 8.90
CA ALA A 18 -4.55 16.89 8.91
C ALA A 18 -4.05 16.50 10.32
N MET A 19 -4.53 17.19 11.35
CA MET A 19 -4.20 16.87 12.75
C MET A 19 -4.83 15.54 13.20
N LEU A 20 -6.09 15.28 12.85
CA LEU A 20 -6.77 14.01 13.10
C LEU A 20 -5.99 12.85 12.44
N ILE A 21 -5.56 13.05 11.21
CA ILE A 21 -4.71 12.15 10.44
C ILE A 21 -3.41 11.80 11.18
N LEU A 22 -2.68 12.81 11.69
CA LEU A 22 -1.41 12.60 12.40
C LEU A 22 -1.62 11.84 13.72
N VAL A 23 -2.73 12.11 14.40
CA VAL A 23 -3.13 11.38 15.62
C VAL A 23 -3.45 9.92 15.29
N LEU A 24 -4.22 9.65 14.23
CA LEU A 24 -4.57 8.28 13.85
C LEU A 24 -3.35 7.44 13.45
N LEU A 25 -2.36 8.06 12.78
CA LEU A 25 -1.09 7.40 12.46
C LEU A 25 -0.25 7.10 13.71
N LYS A 26 -0.27 7.98 14.72
CA LYS A 26 0.55 7.85 15.92
C LYS A 26 0.07 6.78 16.90
N TYR A 27 -1.24 6.53 16.99
CA TYR A 27 -1.84 5.71 18.06
C TYR A 27 -2.36 4.33 17.59
N GLU A 28 -1.89 3.83 16.44
CA GLU A 28 -2.28 2.51 15.90
C GLU A 28 -3.81 2.31 15.75
N PHE A 29 -4.61 3.39 15.65
CA PHE A 29 -6.06 3.34 15.44
C PHE A 29 -6.43 3.00 13.99
N LEU A 30 -5.82 1.94 13.47
CA LEU A 30 -5.92 1.46 12.10
C LEU A 30 -7.36 1.12 11.72
N LEU A 31 -8.12 0.54 12.65
CA LEU A 31 -9.55 0.24 12.50
C LEU A 31 -10.42 1.50 12.35
N PHE A 32 -10.09 2.57 13.10
CA PHE A 32 -10.84 3.82 13.02
C PHE A 32 -10.50 4.58 11.74
N ALA A 33 -9.21 4.60 11.35
CA ALA A 33 -8.79 5.11 10.06
C ALA A 33 -9.45 4.33 8.90
N PHE A 34 -9.60 3.02 9.02
CA PHE A 34 -10.34 2.21 8.06
C PHE A 34 -11.80 2.67 7.94
N ALA A 35 -12.51 2.86 9.05
CA ALA A 35 -13.89 3.31 9.03
C ALA A 35 -14.06 4.72 8.42
N VAL A 36 -13.17 5.66 8.76
CA VAL A 36 -13.25 7.06 8.33
C VAL A 36 -12.84 7.25 6.86
N PHE A 37 -11.82 6.54 6.39
CA PHE A 37 -11.23 6.75 5.06
C PHE A 37 -11.59 5.66 4.06
N TYR A 38 -11.58 4.38 4.46
CA TYR A 38 -11.81 3.28 3.52
C TYR A 38 -13.29 3.13 3.15
N ILE A 39 -14.22 3.23 4.11
CA ILE A 39 -15.64 3.04 3.83
C ILE A 39 -16.17 4.07 2.81
N PRO A 40 -15.95 5.38 2.97
CA PRO A 40 -16.43 6.36 2.00
C PRO A 40 -15.76 6.20 0.63
N PHE A 41 -14.48 5.81 0.61
CA PHE A 41 -13.73 5.54 -0.61
C PHE A 41 -14.35 4.38 -1.40
N PHE A 42 -14.61 3.23 -0.76
CA PHE A 42 -15.23 2.08 -1.42
C PHE A 42 -16.65 2.38 -1.88
N VAL A 43 -17.45 3.07 -1.06
CA VAL A 43 -18.80 3.51 -1.45
C VAL A 43 -18.75 4.40 -2.70
N TYR A 44 -17.76 5.29 -2.79
CA TYR A 44 -17.56 6.13 -3.96
C TYR A 44 -17.19 5.32 -5.22
N ILE A 45 -16.24 4.37 -5.11
CA ILE A 45 -15.88 3.47 -6.24
C ILE A 45 -17.09 2.72 -6.74
N ILE A 46 -17.83 2.07 -5.83
CA ILE A 46 -19.00 1.25 -6.19
C ILE A 46 -20.04 2.10 -6.91
N ARG A 47 -20.33 3.31 -6.40
CA ARG A 47 -21.29 4.23 -7.02
C ARG A 47 -20.85 4.74 -8.40
N ASN A 48 -19.54 4.89 -8.62
CA ASN A 48 -19.00 5.48 -9.85
C ASN A 48 -18.25 4.46 -10.73
N TRP A 49 -18.44 3.15 -10.51
CA TRP A 49 -17.56 2.12 -11.08
C TRP A 49 -17.51 2.19 -12.61
N LYS A 50 -18.65 2.37 -13.29
CA LYS A 50 -18.71 2.51 -14.75
C LYS A 50 -17.80 3.65 -15.23
N ARG A 51 -17.91 4.83 -14.62
CA ARG A 51 -17.13 6.02 -14.98
C ARG A 51 -15.63 5.87 -14.70
N VAL A 52 -15.26 5.08 -13.68
CA VAL A 52 -13.87 4.78 -13.33
C VAL A 52 -13.26 3.79 -14.33
N PHE A 53 -13.96 2.71 -14.65
CA PHE A 53 -13.46 1.63 -15.52
C PHE A 53 -13.58 1.92 -17.01
N GLU A 54 -14.56 2.70 -17.46
CA GLU A 54 -14.72 3.08 -18.87
C GLU A 54 -13.53 3.90 -19.41
N LYS A 55 -12.80 4.57 -18.51
CA LYS A 55 -11.55 5.28 -18.84
C LYS A 55 -10.28 4.43 -18.77
N ALA A 56 -10.38 3.19 -18.28
CA ALA A 56 -9.28 2.23 -18.28
C ALA A 56 -9.15 1.48 -19.63
N SER A 57 -9.86 1.94 -20.67
CA SER A 57 -9.98 1.28 -21.98
C SER A 57 -8.65 1.08 -22.73
N ASN A 58 -7.58 1.80 -22.35
CA ASN A 58 -6.23 1.49 -22.80
C ASN A 58 -5.65 0.33 -22.00
N PHE A 59 -6.10 -0.89 -22.31
CA PHE A 59 -5.67 -2.13 -21.67
C PHE A 59 -4.14 -2.27 -21.66
N ILE A 60 -3.50 -2.04 -22.80
CA ILE A 60 -2.04 -2.16 -22.96
C ILE A 60 -1.29 -1.18 -22.04
N GLY A 61 -1.67 0.09 -22.03
CA GLY A 61 -1.03 1.10 -21.18
C GLY A 61 -1.21 0.82 -19.69
N THR A 62 -2.39 0.32 -19.31
CA THR A 62 -2.69 -0.07 -17.93
C THR A 62 -1.84 -1.26 -17.49
N VAL A 63 -1.67 -2.27 -18.35
CA VAL A 63 -0.82 -3.44 -18.08
C VAL A 63 0.65 -3.05 -17.91
N PHE A 64 1.20 -2.19 -18.78
CA PHE A 64 2.58 -1.72 -18.63
C PHE A 64 2.78 -0.91 -17.34
N PHE A 65 1.81 -0.05 -17.02
CA PHE A 65 1.84 0.76 -15.81
C PHE A 65 1.81 -0.09 -14.54
N THR A 66 0.87 -1.05 -14.43
CA THR A 66 0.77 -1.93 -13.27
C THR A 66 1.96 -2.89 -13.17
N SER A 67 2.46 -3.39 -14.29
CA SER A 67 3.66 -4.26 -14.32
C SER A 67 4.92 -3.52 -13.87
N GLY A 68 5.09 -2.25 -14.30
CA GLY A 68 6.21 -1.42 -13.87
C GLY A 68 6.18 -1.13 -12.37
N ILE A 69 5.00 -0.81 -11.84
CA ILE A 69 4.80 -0.61 -10.40
C ILE A 69 5.11 -1.89 -9.62
N PHE A 70 4.58 -3.03 -10.09
CA PHE A 70 4.86 -4.33 -9.47
C PHE A 70 6.36 -4.63 -9.44
N PHE A 71 7.08 -4.39 -10.53
CA PHE A 71 8.52 -4.61 -10.60
C PHE A 71 9.29 -3.74 -9.59
N ILE A 72 8.95 -2.46 -9.47
CA ILE A 72 9.56 -1.55 -8.48
C ILE A 72 9.26 -2.01 -7.06
N CYS A 73 8.00 -2.35 -6.76
CA CYS A 73 7.61 -2.84 -5.44
C CYS A 73 8.30 -4.16 -5.09
N ARG A 74 8.47 -5.07 -6.05
CA ARG A 74 9.20 -6.33 -5.85
C ARG A 74 10.66 -6.05 -5.47
N ILE A 75 11.36 -5.20 -6.21
CA ILE A 75 12.76 -4.83 -5.90
C ILE A 75 12.85 -4.20 -4.51
N PHE A 76 11.90 -3.33 -4.16
CA PHE A 76 11.82 -2.75 -2.84
C PHE A 76 11.65 -3.81 -1.75
N SER A 77 10.71 -4.76 -1.93
CA SER A 77 10.49 -5.89 -1.02
C SER A 77 11.71 -6.79 -0.89
N GLU A 78 12.43 -7.09 -1.97
CA GLU A 78 13.69 -7.85 -1.92
C GLU A 78 14.73 -7.17 -1.04
N LYS A 79 14.94 -5.86 -1.24
CA LYS A 79 15.88 -5.07 -0.43
C LYS A 79 15.46 -4.99 1.03
N SER A 80 14.17 -4.81 1.29
CA SER A 80 13.68 -4.73 2.67
C SER A 80 13.79 -6.06 3.39
N LEU A 81 13.42 -7.18 2.77
CA LEU A 81 13.55 -8.51 3.37
C LEU A 81 15.02 -8.87 3.63
N ASN A 82 15.92 -8.54 2.71
CA ASN A 82 17.36 -8.72 2.92
C ASN A 82 17.85 -7.86 4.10
N ALA A 83 17.46 -6.58 4.18
CA ALA A 83 17.85 -5.72 5.30
C ALA A 83 17.37 -6.24 6.66
N THR A 84 16.17 -6.83 6.73
CA THR A 84 15.58 -7.33 7.98
C THR A 84 16.11 -8.72 8.37
N PHE A 85 16.20 -9.66 7.42
CA PHE A 85 16.47 -11.08 7.70
C PHE A 85 17.82 -11.58 7.18
N GLN A 86 18.60 -10.73 6.51
CA GLN A 86 19.90 -11.07 5.92
C GLN A 86 19.82 -12.27 4.95
N VAL A 87 18.71 -12.36 4.22
CA VAL A 87 18.50 -13.39 3.19
C VAL A 87 18.92 -12.83 1.84
N ASP A 88 19.85 -13.51 1.18
CA ASP A 88 20.29 -13.16 -0.17
C ASP A 88 19.12 -13.25 -1.16
N HIS A 89 19.11 -12.33 -2.11
CA HIS A 89 18.07 -12.24 -3.15
C HIS A 89 17.87 -13.54 -3.95
N GLU A 90 18.89 -14.39 -4.08
CA GLU A 90 18.82 -15.68 -4.77
C GLU A 90 17.89 -16.69 -4.05
N PHE A 91 17.64 -16.50 -2.75
CA PHE A 91 16.79 -17.40 -1.94
C PHE A 91 15.40 -16.83 -1.66
N LEU A 92 15.07 -15.64 -2.20
CA LEU A 92 13.77 -14.99 -2.07
C LEU A 92 12.91 -15.18 -3.33
N ASN A 93 12.34 -16.37 -3.52
CA ASN A 93 11.59 -16.71 -4.73
C ASN A 93 10.16 -16.15 -4.71
N TYR A 94 9.42 -16.43 -3.63
CA TYR A 94 8.00 -16.13 -3.52
C TYR A 94 7.74 -14.97 -2.57
N SER A 95 8.50 -14.83 -1.49
CA SER A 95 8.29 -13.81 -0.46
C SER A 95 8.40 -12.40 -1.03
N SER A 96 9.41 -12.16 -1.87
CA SER A 96 9.63 -10.90 -2.58
C SER A 96 8.46 -10.52 -3.50
N SER A 97 7.99 -11.49 -4.30
CA SER A 97 6.93 -11.30 -5.27
C SER A 97 5.58 -11.05 -4.60
N VAL A 98 5.23 -11.82 -3.56
CA VAL A 98 3.96 -11.65 -2.83
C VAL A 98 3.95 -10.35 -2.03
N SER A 99 5.03 -10.03 -1.32
CA SER A 99 5.19 -8.75 -0.64
C SER A 99 5.08 -7.58 -1.63
N GLY A 100 5.79 -7.66 -2.75
CA GLY A 100 5.76 -6.65 -3.81
C GLY A 100 4.38 -6.47 -4.42
N LEU A 101 3.61 -7.56 -4.63
CA LEU A 101 2.24 -7.50 -5.12
C LEU A 101 1.31 -6.78 -4.13
N LEU A 102 1.40 -7.15 -2.85
CA LEU A 102 0.58 -6.54 -1.80
C LEU A 102 0.89 -5.06 -1.59
N ALA A 103 2.13 -4.64 -1.82
CA ALA A 103 2.53 -3.24 -1.85
C ALA A 103 2.10 -2.51 -3.14
N ALA A 104 2.12 -3.20 -4.29
CA ALA A 104 1.77 -2.63 -5.58
C ALA A 104 0.29 -2.28 -5.71
N ILE A 105 -0.62 -3.09 -5.17
CA ILE A 105 -2.07 -2.85 -5.21
C ILE A 105 -2.45 -1.46 -4.65
N PRO A 106 -2.12 -1.12 -3.39
CA PRO A 106 -2.47 0.17 -2.84
C PRO A 106 -1.71 1.29 -3.58
N LEU A 107 -0.45 1.08 -3.98
CA LEU A 107 0.31 2.08 -4.73
C LEU A 107 -0.35 2.44 -6.08
N CYS A 108 -0.88 1.44 -6.80
CA CYS A 108 -1.65 1.65 -8.03
C CYS A 108 -2.90 2.49 -7.78
N ILE A 109 -3.61 2.24 -6.66
CA ILE A 109 -4.78 3.02 -6.27
C ILE A 109 -4.41 4.49 -6.03
N VAL A 110 -3.29 4.76 -5.35
CA VAL A 110 -2.82 6.13 -5.14
C VAL A 110 -2.41 6.80 -6.41
N LEU A 111 -1.61 6.16 -7.24
CA LEU A 111 -1.14 6.80 -8.47
C LEU A 111 -2.31 7.08 -9.41
N THR A 112 -3.32 6.19 -9.44
CA THR A 112 -4.57 6.43 -10.16
C THR A 112 -5.33 7.62 -9.55
N GLY A 113 -5.44 7.70 -8.23
CA GLY A 113 -6.03 8.84 -7.52
C GLY A 113 -5.30 10.15 -7.80
N LEU A 114 -3.97 10.17 -7.74
CA LEU A 114 -3.13 11.32 -8.05
C LEU A 114 -3.25 11.76 -9.50
N PHE A 115 -3.27 10.82 -10.45
CA PHE A 115 -3.48 11.13 -11.86
C PHE A 115 -4.84 11.79 -12.09
N LEU A 116 -5.88 11.21 -11.49
CA LEU A 116 -7.23 11.74 -11.50
C LEU A 116 -7.29 13.14 -10.87
N PHE A 117 -6.63 13.34 -9.73
CA PHE A 117 -6.48 14.62 -9.04
C PHE A 117 -5.79 15.68 -9.90
N LEU A 118 -4.64 15.36 -10.48
CA LEU A 118 -3.88 16.26 -11.35
C LEU A 118 -4.72 16.65 -12.56
N ARG A 119 -5.41 15.70 -13.19
CA ARG A 119 -6.30 15.98 -14.33
C ARG A 119 -7.46 16.89 -13.92
N TYR A 120 -8.02 16.70 -12.73
CA TYR A 120 -9.02 17.61 -12.18
C TYR A 120 -8.43 19.01 -11.95
N TRP A 121 -7.25 19.13 -11.33
CA TRP A 121 -6.58 20.41 -11.11
C TRP A 121 -6.23 21.16 -12.39
N VAL A 122 -5.74 20.45 -13.41
CA VAL A 122 -5.49 21.06 -14.73
C VAL A 122 -6.78 21.57 -15.35
N LYS A 123 -7.87 20.79 -15.27
CA LYS A 123 -9.19 21.25 -15.69
C LYS A 123 -9.65 22.46 -14.91
N VAL A 124 -9.50 22.46 -13.58
CA VAL A 124 -9.84 23.59 -12.72
C VAL A 124 -9.05 24.84 -13.11
N ALA A 125 -7.74 24.71 -13.30
CA ALA A 125 -6.89 25.82 -13.68
C ALA A 125 -7.27 26.37 -15.06
N TYR A 126 -7.54 25.49 -16.02
CA TYR A 126 -8.03 25.85 -17.35
C TYR A 126 -9.41 26.52 -17.29
N TYR A 127 -10.34 25.95 -16.51
CA TYR A 127 -11.69 26.49 -16.37
C TYR A 127 -11.70 27.82 -15.64
N LYS A 128 -10.88 28.00 -14.60
CA LYS A 128 -10.72 29.28 -13.90
C LYS A 128 -10.07 30.35 -14.77
N ALA A 129 -9.20 29.94 -15.71
CA ALA A 129 -8.72 30.83 -16.76
C ALA A 129 -9.84 31.20 -17.76
N SER A 130 -10.77 30.28 -18.04
CA SER A 130 -11.90 30.51 -18.95
C SER A 130 -13.15 31.16 -18.32
N SER A 131 -13.32 31.06 -16.99
CA SER A 131 -14.50 31.53 -16.25
C SER A 131 -14.53 33.04 -16.03
N LEU A 132 -13.52 33.76 -16.54
CA LEU A 132 -13.64 35.20 -16.82
C LEU A 132 -14.83 35.51 -17.75
N PHE A 133 -15.38 34.52 -18.47
CA PHE A 133 -16.41 34.74 -19.49
C PHE A 133 -17.83 34.18 -19.20
N THR A 134 -18.08 33.28 -18.22
CA THR A 134 -19.45 32.76 -17.96
C THR A 134 -19.67 32.17 -16.55
N THR A 135 -20.84 32.42 -15.93
CA THR A 135 -21.19 32.10 -14.53
C THR A 135 -21.94 30.78 -14.29
N LYS A 136 -22.41 30.08 -15.34
CA LYS A 136 -23.28 28.88 -15.19
C LYS A 136 -22.52 27.60 -14.80
N TYR A 137 -21.19 27.62 -14.82
CA TYR A 137 -20.34 26.44 -14.64
C TYR A 137 -19.93 26.17 -13.18
N ASP A 138 -20.26 27.08 -12.25
CA ASP A 138 -19.78 27.03 -10.85
C ASP A 138 -20.52 26.02 -9.94
N GLU A 139 -21.78 25.68 -10.21
CA GLU A 139 -22.57 24.80 -9.33
C GLU A 139 -22.31 23.30 -9.55
N GLU A 140 -22.20 22.85 -10.81
CA GLU A 140 -21.87 21.45 -11.14
C GLU A 140 -20.42 21.11 -10.75
N TYR A 141 -19.56 22.12 -10.75
CA TYR A 141 -18.15 22.06 -10.35
C TYR A 141 -17.96 21.80 -8.84
N ASN A 142 -18.80 22.37 -7.98
CA ASN A 142 -18.64 22.29 -6.51
C ASN A 142 -19.03 20.92 -5.93
N SER A 143 -20.01 20.20 -6.50
CA SER A 143 -20.42 18.89 -5.98
C SER A 143 -19.44 17.77 -6.37
N LEU A 144 -18.84 17.86 -7.56
CA LEU A 144 -17.85 16.91 -8.06
C LEU A 144 -16.47 17.10 -7.38
N SER A 145 -16.12 18.35 -7.04
CA SER A 145 -14.87 18.73 -6.37
C SER A 145 -14.71 18.07 -5.00
N PHE A 146 -15.76 18.16 -4.18
CA PHE A 146 -15.70 17.78 -2.78
C PHE A 146 -15.55 16.25 -2.60
N GLY A 147 -16.34 15.46 -3.34
CA GLY A 147 -16.24 13.99 -3.29
C GLY A 147 -14.91 13.43 -3.83
N PHE A 148 -14.29 14.15 -4.76
CA PHE A 148 -13.05 13.72 -5.40
C PHE A 148 -11.80 14.05 -4.57
N SER A 149 -11.79 15.15 -3.81
CA SER A 149 -10.75 15.41 -2.82
C SER A 149 -10.73 14.35 -1.72
N TYR A 150 -11.89 13.87 -1.24
CA TYR A 150 -11.96 12.76 -0.29
C TYR A 150 -11.50 11.44 -0.91
N PHE A 151 -11.74 11.21 -2.19
CA PHE A 151 -11.26 10.02 -2.90
C PHE A 151 -9.72 9.96 -2.96
N VAL A 152 -9.09 11.10 -3.24
CA VAL A 152 -7.63 11.22 -3.36
C VAL A 152 -6.95 11.17 -2.00
N ILE A 153 -7.51 11.86 -1.00
CA ILE A 153 -7.01 11.82 0.37
C ILE A 153 -7.22 10.43 0.98
N GLY A 154 -8.41 9.83 0.79
CA GLY A 154 -8.71 8.46 1.22
C GLY A 154 -7.76 7.44 0.59
N GLY A 155 -7.49 7.55 -0.72
CA GLY A 155 -6.50 6.72 -1.43
C GLY A 155 -5.07 6.86 -0.90
N LEU A 156 -4.62 8.10 -0.65
CA LEU A 156 -3.31 8.38 -0.04
C LEU A 156 -3.19 7.81 1.38
N PHE A 157 -4.26 7.84 2.17
CA PHE A 157 -4.29 7.19 3.48
C PHE A 157 -4.33 5.65 3.39
N LEU A 158 -5.00 5.14 2.37
CA LEU A 158 -5.12 3.72 2.04
C LEU A 158 -3.78 3.06 1.69
N THR A 159 -2.76 3.83 1.29
CA THR A 159 -1.40 3.34 1.02
C THR A 159 -0.46 3.52 2.18
N ALA A 160 -0.48 4.68 2.83
CA ALA A 160 0.45 4.99 3.92
C ALA A 160 0.35 3.98 5.06
N LEU A 161 -0.88 3.54 5.41
CA LEU A 161 -1.10 2.57 6.48
C LEU A 161 -0.56 1.17 6.16
N PRO A 162 -0.92 0.52 5.04
CA PRO A 162 -0.32 -0.76 4.70
C PRO A 162 1.18 -0.63 4.46
N PHE A 163 1.71 0.38 3.77
CA PHE A 163 3.17 0.50 3.60
C PHE A 163 3.94 0.63 4.91
N THR A 164 3.37 1.24 5.95
CA THR A 164 4.04 1.35 7.27
C THR A 164 3.78 0.14 8.18
N TYR A 165 2.59 -0.46 8.11
CA TYR A 165 2.18 -1.57 8.98
C TYR A 165 2.58 -2.95 8.43
N ILE A 166 2.49 -3.14 7.11
CA ILE A 166 2.93 -4.36 6.40
C ILE A 166 4.45 -4.53 6.54
N ASP A 167 5.20 -3.43 6.60
CA ASP A 167 6.67 -3.48 6.60
C ASP A 167 7.26 -4.07 7.89
N SER A 168 6.63 -3.88 9.05
CA SER A 168 7.24 -4.36 10.31
C SER A 168 6.76 -5.74 10.75
N LYS A 169 5.46 -6.07 10.57
CA LYS A 169 4.89 -7.33 11.09
C LYS A 169 4.53 -8.33 10.01
N ALA A 170 4.17 -7.88 8.81
CA ALA A 170 3.75 -8.81 7.75
C ALA A 170 4.95 -9.41 7.00
N GLN A 171 6.11 -8.75 7.01
CA GLN A 171 7.35 -9.27 6.44
C GLN A 171 7.73 -10.65 6.98
N GLU A 172 7.55 -10.88 8.29
CA GLU A 172 7.74 -12.19 8.92
C GLU A 172 6.90 -13.26 8.22
N TYR A 173 5.61 -13.00 8.02
CA TYR A 173 4.70 -13.95 7.37
C TYR A 173 5.00 -14.14 5.89
N TYR A 174 5.46 -13.11 5.18
CA TYR A 174 5.85 -13.27 3.78
C TYR A 174 7.06 -14.16 3.65
N LEU A 175 8.03 -14.06 4.55
CA LEU A 175 9.22 -14.89 4.55
C LEU A 175 8.88 -16.39 4.67
N LEU A 176 7.77 -16.73 5.32
CA LEU A 176 7.28 -18.13 5.41
C LEU A 176 6.95 -18.76 4.05
N LEU A 177 6.71 -17.96 3.00
CA LEU A 177 6.44 -18.47 1.65
C LEU A 177 7.67 -19.12 1.01
N ASP A 178 8.87 -18.72 1.43
CA ASP A 178 10.14 -19.33 1.02
C ASP A 178 10.65 -20.33 2.08
N ALA A 179 9.81 -20.67 3.08
CA ALA A 179 10.16 -21.64 4.11
C ALA A 179 9.78 -23.06 3.71
N TYR A 180 10.75 -23.97 3.87
CA TYR A 180 10.58 -25.37 3.56
C TYR A 180 10.68 -26.21 4.84
N PRO A 181 9.78 -27.20 5.04
CA PRO A 181 9.87 -28.12 6.17
C PRO A 181 11.09 -29.06 6.03
N TYR A 182 11.56 -29.25 4.79
CA TYR A 182 12.77 -30.01 4.46
C TYR A 182 13.66 -29.16 3.56
N SER A 183 14.91 -28.94 3.96
CA SER A 183 15.91 -28.26 3.14
C SER A 183 17.31 -28.75 3.46
N ASP A 184 18.26 -28.43 2.59
CA ASP A 184 19.69 -28.71 2.78
C ASP A 184 20.25 -28.12 4.09
N CYS A 185 19.59 -27.11 4.65
CA CYS A 185 19.92 -26.54 5.95
C CYS A 185 19.67 -27.47 7.14
N ASN A 186 18.87 -28.52 6.96
CA ASN A 186 18.54 -29.45 8.03
C ASN A 186 18.40 -30.90 7.51
N ARG A 187 19.50 -31.42 6.97
CA ARG A 187 19.54 -32.77 6.42
C ARG A 187 19.42 -33.89 7.47
N TYR A 188 19.69 -33.57 8.75
CA TYR A 188 19.87 -34.56 9.82
C TYR A 188 18.94 -34.42 11.04
N ALA A 189 18.22 -33.31 11.24
CA ALA A 189 17.29 -33.23 12.38
C ALA A 189 15.94 -33.87 12.03
N ALA A 190 15.36 -34.53 13.03
CA ALA A 190 14.02 -35.12 12.95
C ALA A 190 13.00 -34.07 12.45
N VAL A 191 12.05 -34.53 11.62
CA VAL A 191 10.99 -33.68 11.06
C VAL A 191 10.08 -33.19 12.19
N ASP A 192 10.36 -32.00 12.69
CA ASP A 192 9.47 -31.28 13.60
C ASP A 192 8.43 -30.53 12.75
N ARG A 193 7.15 -30.81 12.99
CA ARG A 193 6.03 -30.20 12.26
C ARG A 193 5.91 -28.69 12.52
N ASN A 194 6.53 -28.19 13.58
CA ASN A 194 6.47 -26.79 13.97
C ASN A 194 7.72 -25.99 13.57
N VAL A 195 8.63 -26.59 12.79
CA VAL A 195 9.86 -25.93 12.37
C VAL A 195 9.95 -25.94 10.85
N ALA A 196 10.23 -24.78 10.28
CA ALA A 196 10.58 -24.63 8.88
C ALA A 196 11.97 -23.99 8.76
N TYR A 197 12.58 -24.13 7.59
CA TYR A 197 13.92 -23.63 7.32
C TYR A 197 13.92 -22.75 6.08
N ILE A 198 14.69 -21.67 6.14
CA ILE A 198 14.91 -20.74 5.04
C ILE A 198 16.41 -20.62 4.85
N ARG A 199 16.89 -20.73 3.62
CA ARG A 199 18.30 -20.51 3.33
C ARG A 199 18.57 -19.01 3.30
N GLN A 200 19.47 -18.52 4.16
CA GLN A 200 19.84 -17.10 4.14
C GLN A 200 20.87 -16.85 3.06
N ASN A 201 21.92 -17.67 3.03
CA ASN A 201 22.98 -17.60 2.03
C ASN A 201 23.61 -18.98 1.83
N LYS A 202 24.79 -19.05 1.20
CA LYS A 202 25.48 -20.33 0.99
C LYS A 202 25.91 -21.01 2.31
N HIS A 203 26.20 -20.23 3.35
CA HIS A 203 26.81 -20.65 4.61
C HIS A 203 25.88 -20.55 5.84
N ALA A 204 24.71 -19.93 5.71
CA ALA A 204 23.81 -19.66 6.83
C ALA A 204 22.36 -19.99 6.49
N CYS A 205 21.65 -20.43 7.53
CA CYS A 205 20.27 -20.85 7.46
C CYS A 205 19.48 -20.24 8.61
N LEU A 206 18.21 -19.96 8.33
CA LEU A 206 17.23 -19.45 9.28
C LEU A 206 16.33 -20.61 9.69
N ARG A 207 16.29 -20.92 10.99
CA ARG A 207 15.28 -21.79 11.58
C ARG A 207 14.09 -20.94 11.96
N VAL A 208 12.90 -21.38 11.54
CA VAL A 208 11.64 -20.69 11.79
C VAL A 208 10.74 -21.56 12.64
N GLU A 209 10.47 -21.14 13.87
CA GLU A 209 9.54 -21.82 14.78
C GLU A 209 8.13 -21.27 14.62
N LEU A 210 7.21 -22.14 14.18
CA LEU A 210 5.80 -21.83 13.97
C LEU A 210 5.04 -21.97 15.30
N LYS A 211 4.75 -20.84 15.97
CA LYS A 211 4.12 -20.83 17.31
C LYS A 211 2.58 -20.95 17.32
N GLY A 212 1.98 -21.48 16.25
CA GLY A 212 0.53 -21.59 16.09
C GLY A 212 -0.15 -20.25 15.75
N TRP A 213 -1.48 -20.27 15.61
CA TRP A 213 -2.26 -19.09 15.18
C TRP A 213 -2.14 -17.92 16.17
N GLY A 214 -1.84 -16.73 15.65
CA GLY A 214 -1.82 -15.48 16.41
C GLY A 214 -0.52 -15.18 17.18
N ARG A 215 0.51 -16.03 17.06
CA ARG A 215 1.84 -15.76 17.63
C ARG A 215 2.86 -15.56 16.49
N PRO A 216 3.73 -14.53 16.58
CA PRO A 216 4.73 -14.31 15.56
C PRO A 216 5.72 -15.50 15.51
N PRO A 217 6.16 -15.88 14.30
CA PRO A 217 7.22 -16.87 14.15
C PRO A 217 8.51 -16.38 14.80
N VAL A 218 9.32 -17.31 15.31
CA VAL A 218 10.65 -16.98 15.85
C VAL A 218 11.72 -17.43 14.88
N TYR A 219 12.64 -16.51 14.57
CA TYR A 219 13.72 -16.72 13.63
C TYR A 219 15.04 -16.86 14.38
N THR A 220 15.74 -17.97 14.13
CA THR A 220 17.05 -18.23 14.72
C THR A 220 18.03 -18.56 13.59
N SER A 221 19.05 -17.72 13.41
CA SER A 221 20.11 -17.97 12.42
C SER A 221 21.12 -18.98 12.97
N PHE A 222 21.61 -19.87 12.10
CA PHE A 222 22.64 -20.84 12.40
C PHE A 222 23.49 -21.15 11.15
N ALA A 223 24.70 -21.66 11.36
CA ALA A 223 25.59 -22.05 10.26
C ALA A 223 25.04 -23.27 9.52
N SER A 224 25.16 -23.26 8.19
CA SER A 224 24.79 -24.39 7.34
C SER A 224 25.75 -25.56 7.57
N PRO A 225 25.25 -26.80 7.74
CA PRO A 225 26.08 -27.98 7.98
C PRO A 225 26.84 -28.49 6.73
N LEU A 226 26.87 -27.71 5.64
CA LEU A 226 27.43 -28.10 4.34
C LEU A 226 28.89 -27.64 4.12
N GLU A 227 29.61 -27.26 5.20
CA GLU A 227 31.07 -27.08 5.22
C GLU A 227 31.73 -27.93 6.31
#